data_AF-A0AAV9H4X9-F1
#
_entry.id   AF-A0AAV9H4X9-F1
#
_cell.length_a   1.000
_cell.length_b   1.000
_cell.length_c   1.000
_cell.angle_alpha   90.00
_cell.angle_beta   90.00
_cell.angle_gamma   90.00
#
_symmetry.space_group_name_H-M   'P 1'
#
loop_
_entity.id
_entity.type
_entity.pdbx_description
1 polymer ?
#
loop_
_entity_poly.entity_id
_entity_poly.type
_entity_poly.pdbx_seq_one_letter_code
_entity_poly.pdbx_strand_id
1 'polypeptide(L)'
;MGHTRETDTATPVLAPKMASLDTAEGLSITDQSPVEIINTPDLDGNMPISTHAMASLTTGNASQGVAEGIDESITPVESTRSMPCDEKTEASANPLDASDMQVAGLQAHVVPVSSEQTTPIPDTTNAPAAMSHCVSPSETMSVVTPEAQGSSSDTFWGDETTSWGNETVMGWGKAALSIDTSRDGTDDSEHSLLAAYDACPTDTADPSTIVKRKLVTVRRIKKIVDAGIGNKVVIHIDGWTVVESRCPFLEVREWQVGDLVIFCEIDSFLPKTVYFLDLFTNPRRITTFNGKQGYRVLSTVKGKHLSQGLIFPLSNFWTIYGPYLERVKQAGHAAATAELLSKSFEGLLGVVKWELADEAATAGIIGTTPGFVVNPSWFRAQNIEDDIFAAAWRNKVWQVTEKLDGVSMHVYKVAAGTKWFGCLPVLPPGQEYPATMRDPAGRGHVGVCSRTQDFLDRAGNLYWEAANGGGDVARKIWEIPYPNISVQGELCGSSIMGNTMELPEGEHRFVVFGIWNFDTGAYLNVREVHDICKKLRIEHVPAVGYYKIREFAGNMDELLAKANGQGTGAFGGLSEGYVFRSLDGKSHFKVISNKWLAVTGK
;
A
#
# COMPACT_ATOMS: atom_id res chain seq x y z
N MET A 1 7.98 24.51 -79.98
CA MET A 1 7.69 25.92 -80.32
C MET A 1 6.93 26.54 -79.15
N GLY A 2 7.00 27.87 -78.97
CA GLY A 2 6.19 28.58 -77.97
C GLY A 2 6.78 28.63 -76.56
N HIS A 3 7.63 29.61 -76.29
CA HIS A 3 7.70 30.22 -74.95
C HIS A 3 6.61 31.29 -74.85
N THR A 4 6.05 31.47 -73.66
CA THR A 4 5.66 32.80 -73.16
C THR A 4 5.71 32.82 -71.64
N ARG A 5 6.04 33.98 -71.07
CA ARG A 5 6.19 34.23 -69.63
C ARG A 5 5.95 35.72 -69.43
N GLU A 6 4.90 36.09 -68.72
CA GLU A 6 4.59 37.49 -68.42
C GLU A 6 3.88 37.59 -67.05
N THR A 7 3.64 38.82 -66.58
CA THR A 7 3.79 39.18 -65.15
C THR A 7 2.60 39.92 -64.53
N ASP A 8 2.71 40.13 -63.21
CA ASP A 8 2.47 41.40 -62.50
C ASP A 8 1.37 41.57 -61.42
N THR A 9 1.72 42.46 -60.48
CA THR A 9 0.88 43.30 -59.58
C THR A 9 0.01 42.70 -58.45
N ALA A 10 0.62 42.61 -57.26
CA ALA A 10 0.43 43.57 -56.14
C ALA A 10 -0.97 43.87 -55.48
N THR A 11 -1.18 43.24 -54.30
CA THR A 11 -1.56 43.89 -53.00
C THR A 11 -3.05 44.36 -52.78
N PRO A 12 -3.51 44.93 -51.61
CA PRO A 12 -4.46 44.19 -50.76
C PRO A 12 -5.75 44.93 -50.28
N VAL A 13 -6.72 44.16 -49.76
CA VAL A 13 -8.01 44.60 -49.16
C VAL A 13 -8.45 43.53 -48.14
N LEU A 14 -8.97 43.78 -46.92
CA LEU A 14 -8.94 44.93 -45.99
C LEU A 14 -9.36 44.40 -44.59
N ALA A 15 -8.94 45.05 -43.49
CA ALA A 15 -9.39 44.73 -42.14
C ALA A 15 -10.40 45.77 -41.59
N PRO A 16 -11.40 45.37 -40.77
CA PRO A 16 -12.21 46.31 -40.00
C PRO A 16 -11.40 46.91 -38.84
N LYS A 17 -11.65 48.19 -38.52
CA LYS A 17 -10.89 48.97 -37.54
C LYS A 17 -11.48 48.93 -36.12
N MET A 18 -10.64 49.28 -35.15
CA MET A 18 -11.05 49.78 -33.83
C MET A 18 -11.87 51.07 -33.93
N ALA A 19 -12.64 51.36 -32.88
CA ALA A 19 -12.98 52.71 -32.45
C ALA A 19 -12.79 52.81 -30.93
N SER A 20 -12.17 53.89 -30.47
CA SER A 20 -11.87 54.22 -29.07
C SER A 20 -12.70 55.43 -28.61
N LEU A 21 -12.77 55.68 -27.29
CA LEU A 21 -12.49 57.00 -26.65
C LEU A 21 -12.82 57.00 -25.14
N ASP A 22 -11.77 57.02 -24.33
CA ASP A 22 -11.41 58.03 -23.32
C ASP A 22 -12.36 58.46 -22.16
N THR A 23 -11.84 58.20 -20.95
CA THR A 23 -11.70 59.09 -19.76
C THR A 23 -12.91 59.64 -18.96
N ALA A 24 -12.86 59.36 -17.65
CA ALA A 24 -13.19 60.22 -16.49
C ALA A 24 -14.66 60.70 -16.30
N GLU A 25 -15.16 61.01 -15.11
CA GLU A 25 -14.58 61.20 -13.77
C GLU A 25 -15.27 60.30 -12.70
N GLY A 26 -14.89 60.44 -11.42
CA GLY A 26 -15.50 59.69 -10.30
C GLY A 26 -16.50 60.50 -9.47
N LEU A 27 -17.38 59.81 -8.74
CA LEU A 27 -18.25 60.42 -7.72
C LEU A 27 -18.55 59.42 -6.60
N SER A 28 -18.57 59.90 -5.36
CA SER A 28 -18.77 59.10 -4.13
C SER A 28 -20.19 59.23 -3.57
N ILE A 29 -20.78 58.11 -3.17
CA ILE A 29 -21.90 57.93 -2.20
C ILE A 29 -21.78 56.45 -1.76
N THR A 30 -21.67 56.02 -0.49
CA THR A 30 -22.26 56.38 0.82
C THR A 30 -23.67 55.82 1.10
N ASP A 31 -23.72 54.52 1.44
CA ASP A 31 -24.59 53.92 2.47
C ASP A 31 -23.86 52.64 2.93
N GLN A 32 -23.63 52.28 4.21
CA GLN A 32 -24.33 52.43 5.50
C GLN A 32 -25.41 51.38 5.81
N SER A 33 -25.28 50.84 7.03
CA SER A 33 -26.15 49.90 7.78
C SER A 33 -25.92 48.39 7.58
N PRO A 34 -26.08 47.58 8.63
CA PRO A 34 -25.40 47.79 9.93
C PRO A 34 -24.61 46.55 10.40
N VAL A 35 -23.66 46.75 11.32
CA VAL A 35 -22.95 45.65 12.00
C VAL A 35 -23.76 45.21 13.22
N GLU A 36 -24.17 43.94 13.27
CA GLU A 36 -24.71 43.36 14.51
C GLU A 36 -23.56 43.04 15.47
N ILE A 37 -23.59 43.67 16.65
CA ILE A 37 -22.67 43.41 17.75
C ILE A 37 -23.29 42.33 18.64
N ILE A 38 -22.74 41.12 18.60
CA ILE A 38 -23.10 40.06 19.55
C ILE A 38 -22.34 40.30 20.85
N ASN A 39 -23.05 40.79 21.87
CA ASN A 39 -22.48 41.02 23.20
C ASN A 39 -22.13 39.71 23.91
N THR A 40 -20.91 39.61 24.42
CA THR A 40 -20.51 38.60 25.42
C THR A 40 -20.84 39.10 26.83
N PRO A 41 -21.54 38.33 27.68
CA PRO A 41 -21.69 38.64 29.09
C PRO A 41 -20.53 38.05 29.91
N ASP A 42 -19.68 38.90 30.47
CA ASP A 42 -18.78 38.52 31.56
C ASP A 42 -19.59 38.35 32.86
N LEU A 43 -19.25 37.32 33.66
CA LEU A 43 -19.63 37.22 35.08
C LEU A 43 -18.50 36.57 35.88
N ASP A 44 -17.89 37.33 36.79
CA ASP A 44 -16.94 36.83 37.77
C ASP A 44 -17.61 35.88 38.80
N GLY A 45 -16.91 34.80 39.16
CA GLY A 45 -17.44 33.69 39.98
C GLY A 45 -16.40 33.07 40.92
N ASN A 46 -15.85 33.91 41.81
CA ASN A 46 -14.66 33.69 42.63
C ASN A 46 -14.66 32.45 43.59
N MET A 47 -13.74 31.48 43.34
CA MET A 47 -13.04 30.62 44.34
C MET A 47 -13.88 29.61 45.19
N PRO A 48 -13.27 28.65 45.95
CA PRO A 48 -11.83 28.47 46.23
C PRO A 48 -11.21 27.09 45.89
N ILE A 49 -9.87 27.08 45.84
CA ILE A 49 -9.04 25.87 45.91
C ILE A 49 -8.83 25.48 47.39
N SER A 50 -8.86 24.18 47.72
CA SER A 50 -8.45 23.68 49.04
C SER A 50 -7.42 22.55 48.91
N THR A 51 -6.30 22.68 49.63
CA THR A 51 -5.23 21.68 49.71
C THR A 51 -5.45 20.72 50.88
N HIS A 52 -4.95 19.48 50.75
CA HIS A 52 -4.50 18.51 51.79
C HIS A 52 -4.73 17.08 51.28
N ALA A 53 -4.00 16.03 51.68
CA ALA A 53 -2.64 15.93 52.22
C ALA A 53 -2.17 14.45 52.06
N MET A 54 -0.87 14.19 52.02
CA MET A 54 -0.33 12.82 52.06
C MET A 54 -0.35 12.29 53.50
N ALA A 55 -1.00 11.14 53.72
CA ALA A 55 -0.86 10.35 54.94
C ALA A 55 -0.95 8.85 54.61
N SER A 56 0.14 8.13 54.83
CA SER A 56 0.18 6.66 54.85
C SER A 56 0.32 6.21 56.29
N LEU A 57 -0.39 5.16 56.71
CA LEU A 57 0.02 4.26 57.78
C LEU A 57 -0.83 2.97 57.77
N THR A 58 -0.44 2.00 58.60
CA THR A 58 -0.66 0.56 58.36
C THR A 58 -1.45 -0.16 59.45
N THR A 59 -2.09 -1.27 59.06
CA THR A 59 -2.35 -2.50 59.86
C THR A 59 -3.12 -2.42 61.20
N GLY A 60 -4.24 -3.15 61.29
CA GLY A 60 -4.87 -3.53 62.57
C GLY A 60 -6.01 -4.55 62.40
N ASN A 61 -5.91 -5.72 63.04
CA ASN A 61 -6.96 -6.76 63.08
C ASN A 61 -7.84 -6.62 64.34
N ALA A 62 -9.17 -6.81 64.24
CA ALA A 62 -10.01 -7.44 65.28
C ALA A 62 -11.48 -7.71 64.84
N SER A 63 -11.77 -8.98 64.51
CA SER A 63 -12.96 -9.80 64.83
C SER A 63 -14.33 -9.24 65.31
N GLN A 64 -15.41 -9.89 64.81
CA GLN A 64 -16.78 -10.08 65.35
C GLN A 64 -17.78 -8.90 65.31
N GLY A 65 -19.07 -9.17 64.99
CA GLY A 65 -20.09 -8.11 64.99
C GLY A 65 -21.57 -8.33 64.58
N VAL A 66 -22.01 -9.49 64.06
CA VAL A 66 -23.42 -10.02 64.04
C VAL A 66 -24.62 -9.13 63.55
N ALA A 67 -25.53 -9.78 62.80
CA ALA A 67 -26.94 -9.43 62.50
C ALA A 67 -27.27 -8.59 61.26
N GLU A 68 -28.41 -8.96 60.66
CA GLU A 68 -29.01 -8.43 59.44
C GLU A 68 -30.13 -7.43 59.77
N GLY A 69 -30.41 -6.52 58.84
CA GLY A 69 -31.55 -5.61 58.91
C GLY A 69 -31.88 -5.08 57.51
N ILE A 70 -33.00 -5.55 56.94
CA ILE A 70 -33.53 -5.14 55.64
C ILE A 70 -34.94 -4.58 55.84
N ASP A 71 -35.21 -3.45 55.20
CA ASP A 71 -36.49 -2.72 55.24
C ASP A 71 -36.93 -2.37 53.80
N GLU A 72 -38.21 -2.03 53.60
CA GLU A 72 -38.93 -2.25 52.35
C GLU A 72 -39.08 -1.04 51.40
N SER A 73 -39.52 -1.35 50.17
CA SER A 73 -40.28 -0.49 49.22
C SER A 73 -39.50 0.61 48.46
N ILE A 74 -39.71 0.84 47.16
CA ILE A 74 -40.96 1.29 46.50
C ILE A 74 -40.99 0.89 45.00
N THR A 75 -42.19 0.78 44.41
CA THR A 75 -42.50 0.44 43.01
C THR A 75 -42.30 1.58 41.99
N PRO A 76 -42.26 1.26 40.69
CA PRO A 76 -43.14 1.97 39.74
C PRO A 76 -44.08 1.02 38.95
N VAL A 77 -45.03 1.61 38.20
CA VAL A 77 -46.26 0.95 37.68
C VAL A 77 -46.19 0.73 36.16
N GLU A 78 -46.71 -0.41 35.69
CA GLU A 78 -46.95 -0.69 34.26
C GLU A 78 -48.27 -0.08 33.74
N SER A 79 -48.29 0.36 32.47
CA SER A 79 -49.54 0.58 31.72
C SER A 79 -49.32 0.72 30.20
N THR A 80 -49.55 -0.37 29.46
CA THR A 80 -50.20 -0.33 28.12
C THR A 80 -50.82 -1.68 27.80
N ARG A 81 -51.96 -1.69 27.11
CA ARG A 81 -52.76 -2.88 26.80
C ARG A 81 -53.36 -2.77 25.40
N SER A 82 -53.06 -3.74 24.53
CA SER A 82 -53.67 -3.87 23.19
C SER A 82 -53.80 -5.34 22.81
N MET A 83 -54.89 -5.70 22.15
CA MET A 83 -55.28 -7.09 21.82
C MET A 83 -54.93 -7.48 20.37
N PRO A 84 -54.94 -8.78 20.00
CA PRO A 84 -54.37 -9.26 18.73
C PRO A 84 -55.29 -9.04 17.51
N CYS A 85 -54.71 -9.23 16.33
CA CYS A 85 -55.42 -9.24 15.05
C CYS A 85 -55.98 -10.63 14.70
N ASP A 86 -57.10 -10.67 13.98
CA ASP A 86 -57.70 -11.85 13.36
C ASP A 86 -57.99 -11.60 11.86
N GLU A 87 -58.42 -12.64 11.13
CA GLU A 87 -58.36 -12.73 9.67
C GLU A 87 -59.53 -12.09 8.85
N LYS A 88 -59.33 -12.09 7.51
CA LYS A 88 -60.28 -12.51 6.43
C LYS A 88 -61.03 -11.49 5.51
N THR A 89 -60.56 -11.50 4.26
CA THR A 89 -61.29 -11.65 2.95
C THR A 89 -62.06 -10.52 2.21
N GLU A 90 -61.77 -10.49 0.90
CA GLU A 90 -62.65 -10.32 -0.29
C GLU A 90 -62.87 -8.98 -1.05
N ALA A 91 -62.16 -8.88 -2.19
CA ALA A 91 -62.66 -8.82 -3.59
C ALA A 91 -63.50 -7.65 -4.17
N SER A 92 -62.99 -7.08 -5.28
CA SER A 92 -63.74 -6.77 -6.52
C SER A 92 -62.74 -6.65 -7.71
N ALA A 93 -63.19 -6.64 -8.99
CA ALA A 93 -62.28 -6.76 -10.14
C ALA A 93 -62.78 -6.19 -11.50
N ASN A 94 -61.83 -5.85 -12.38
CA ASN A 94 -61.92 -5.79 -13.87
C ASN A 94 -62.88 -4.72 -14.48
N PRO A 95 -62.97 -4.52 -15.84
CA PRO A 95 -62.34 -5.25 -16.98
C PRO A 95 -61.73 -4.42 -18.16
N LEU A 96 -60.89 -5.11 -18.96
CA LEU A 96 -60.68 -4.99 -20.45
C LEU A 96 -60.10 -3.66 -21.03
N ASP A 97 -59.58 -3.58 -22.27
CA ASP A 97 -59.71 -4.44 -23.47
C ASP A 97 -58.41 -4.55 -24.32
N ALA A 98 -58.37 -5.38 -25.39
CA ALA A 98 -57.20 -5.60 -26.26
C ALA A 98 -57.51 -6.11 -27.69
N SER A 99 -56.72 -5.71 -28.71
CA SER A 99 -56.61 -6.41 -30.01
C SER A 99 -55.40 -6.02 -30.89
N ASP A 100 -55.16 -6.84 -31.93
CA ASP A 100 -54.33 -6.65 -33.13
C ASP A 100 -52.77 -6.67 -33.07
N MET A 101 -52.08 -7.19 -34.11
CA MET A 101 -51.87 -8.62 -34.48
C MET A 101 -50.73 -8.74 -35.52
N GLN A 102 -50.26 -9.97 -35.79
CA GLN A 102 -49.33 -10.44 -36.85
C GLN A 102 -47.82 -10.41 -36.53
N VAL A 103 -46.98 -11.24 -37.15
CA VAL A 103 -46.86 -12.74 -37.14
C VAL A 103 -45.64 -13.13 -38.00
N ALA A 104 -44.59 -13.67 -37.39
CA ALA A 104 -43.56 -14.53 -37.98
C ALA A 104 -42.60 -15.03 -36.87
N GLY A 105 -42.13 -16.29 -36.81
CA GLY A 105 -42.55 -17.48 -37.56
C GLY A 105 -41.41 -18.26 -38.20
N LEU A 106 -40.60 -19.00 -37.42
CA LEU A 106 -39.90 -20.22 -37.87
C LEU A 106 -39.36 -21.04 -36.67
N GLN A 107 -38.98 -22.30 -36.93
CA GLN A 107 -38.91 -23.38 -35.94
C GLN A 107 -37.48 -23.71 -35.47
N ALA A 108 -37.39 -24.37 -34.31
CA ALA A 108 -36.17 -25.04 -33.85
C ALA A 108 -36.00 -26.42 -34.50
N HIS A 109 -34.75 -26.89 -34.62
CA HIS A 109 -34.43 -28.28 -34.96
C HIS A 109 -33.37 -28.85 -34.02
N VAL A 110 -33.56 -30.10 -33.61
CA VAL A 110 -32.61 -30.93 -32.85
C VAL A 110 -32.47 -32.26 -33.58
N VAL A 111 -31.24 -32.66 -33.91
CA VAL A 111 -30.88 -33.98 -34.45
C VAL A 111 -29.48 -34.36 -33.90
N PRO A 112 -29.23 -35.62 -33.47
CA PRO A 112 -28.00 -36.01 -32.74
C PRO A 112 -26.93 -36.71 -33.60
N VAL A 113 -25.92 -37.27 -32.93
CA VAL A 113 -24.74 -37.98 -33.47
C VAL A 113 -25.05 -39.45 -33.83
N SER A 114 -24.48 -39.95 -34.93
CA SER A 114 -24.20 -41.38 -35.17
C SER A 114 -23.01 -41.59 -36.14
N SER A 115 -22.53 -42.83 -36.28
CA SER A 115 -21.23 -43.23 -36.87
C SER A 115 -21.33 -44.06 -38.16
N GLU A 116 -20.21 -44.21 -38.92
CA GLU A 116 -19.77 -45.34 -39.81
C GLU A 116 -18.95 -44.84 -41.04
N GLN A 117 -18.07 -45.59 -41.74
CA GLN A 117 -17.08 -46.65 -41.37
C GLN A 117 -16.03 -46.91 -42.50
N THR A 118 -14.88 -47.52 -42.14
CA THR A 118 -13.98 -48.45 -42.93
C THR A 118 -13.19 -48.09 -44.23
N THR A 119 -11.84 -48.07 -44.09
CA THR A 119 -10.76 -48.81 -44.87
C THR A 119 -10.48 -48.53 -46.37
N PRO A 120 -9.33 -48.96 -46.99
CA PRO A 120 -8.18 -49.78 -46.51
C PRO A 120 -6.73 -49.19 -46.74
N ILE A 121 -5.68 -50.02 -46.53
CA ILE A 121 -4.22 -49.72 -46.55
C ILE A 121 -3.50 -50.33 -47.80
N PRO A 122 -2.24 -49.96 -48.15
CA PRO A 122 -1.00 -50.61 -47.65
C PRO A 122 0.13 -49.61 -47.25
N ASP A 123 1.05 -49.84 -46.30
CA ASP A 123 2.00 -50.96 -46.02
C ASP A 123 3.22 -50.96 -46.98
N THR A 124 4.50 -51.08 -46.61
CA THR A 124 5.23 -51.42 -45.34
C THR A 124 6.26 -50.31 -45.01
N THR A 125 7.20 -50.32 -44.04
CA THR A 125 7.70 -51.21 -42.94
C THR A 125 8.32 -50.27 -41.84
N ASN A 126 9.12 -50.57 -40.80
CA ASN A 126 9.92 -51.72 -40.34
C ASN A 126 10.15 -51.68 -38.79
N ALA A 127 10.87 -52.64 -38.20
CA ALA A 127 11.28 -52.70 -36.77
C ALA A 127 12.64 -53.47 -36.60
N PRO A 128 13.15 -53.93 -35.40
CA PRO A 128 12.44 -54.80 -34.42
C PRO A 128 12.78 -54.72 -32.89
N ALA A 129 11.83 -55.23 -32.08
CA ALA A 129 12.01 -56.10 -30.88
C ALA A 129 12.70 -55.63 -29.55
N ALA A 130 12.35 -56.14 -28.34
CA ALA A 130 11.16 -56.89 -27.85
C ALA A 130 11.15 -57.11 -26.29
N MET A 131 9.96 -57.35 -25.70
CA MET A 131 9.62 -58.11 -24.46
C MET A 131 10.14 -57.62 -23.06
N SER A 132 9.28 -57.40 -22.04
CA SER A 132 8.58 -58.34 -21.10
C SER A 132 9.51 -58.88 -19.99
N HIS A 133 9.30 -58.64 -18.68
CA HIS A 133 8.19 -59.16 -17.83
C HIS A 133 7.87 -58.31 -16.57
N CYS A 134 7.03 -58.82 -15.65
CA CYS A 134 6.39 -58.11 -14.52
C CYS A 134 6.82 -58.61 -13.12
N VAL A 135 6.22 -58.00 -12.07
CA VAL A 135 6.02 -58.48 -10.66
C VAL A 135 7.00 -57.94 -9.58
N SER A 136 6.40 -57.48 -8.47
CA SER A 136 7.04 -57.04 -7.20
C SER A 136 7.05 -58.17 -6.15
N PRO A 137 7.81 -58.09 -5.04
CA PRO A 137 7.26 -57.42 -3.84
C PRO A 137 8.31 -56.77 -2.91
N SER A 138 7.85 -56.29 -1.75
CA SER A 138 8.63 -55.79 -0.61
C SER A 138 8.99 -56.87 0.40
N GLU A 139 10.14 -56.77 1.09
CA GLU A 139 10.24 -57.05 2.54
C GLU A 139 11.56 -56.55 3.18
N THR A 140 11.67 -56.63 4.51
CA THR A 140 12.75 -56.04 5.33
C THR A 140 13.68 -57.08 5.96
N MET A 141 14.99 -56.83 6.03
CA MET A 141 15.83 -57.33 7.13
C MET A 141 17.12 -56.49 7.34
N SER A 142 17.94 -56.87 8.33
CA SER A 142 18.79 -55.92 9.09
C SER A 142 20.08 -56.53 9.70
N VAL A 143 21.00 -55.63 10.10
CA VAL A 143 22.16 -55.83 11.01
C VAL A 143 23.40 -56.56 10.45
N VAL A 144 24.53 -55.84 10.42
CA VAL A 144 25.87 -56.32 10.84
C VAL A 144 26.57 -55.15 11.56
N THR A 145 27.24 -55.42 12.69
CA THR A 145 28.04 -54.45 13.47
C THR A 145 29.55 -54.64 13.22
N PRO A 146 30.41 -53.78 13.80
CA PRO A 146 31.21 -54.32 14.90
C PRO A 146 31.36 -53.37 16.11
N GLU A 147 31.54 -53.97 17.30
CA GLU A 147 31.90 -53.26 18.54
C GLU A 147 33.40 -53.43 18.87
N ALA A 148 33.96 -52.47 19.61
CA ALA A 148 35.08 -52.71 20.52
C ALA A 148 35.11 -51.67 21.66
N GLN A 149 34.81 -52.12 22.89
CA GLN A 149 35.39 -51.77 24.21
C GLN A 149 35.96 -50.33 24.44
N GLY A 150 35.66 -49.62 25.55
CA GLY A 150 34.85 -49.97 26.73
C GLY A 150 35.13 -49.04 27.94
N SER A 151 34.66 -49.44 29.13
CA SER A 151 34.92 -48.86 30.47
C SER A 151 34.42 -47.43 30.83
N SER A 152 33.20 -47.41 31.38
CA SER A 152 32.87 -47.07 32.80
C SER A 152 32.70 -45.63 33.33
N SER A 153 31.68 -45.56 34.20
CA SER A 153 31.44 -44.73 35.40
C SER A 153 30.97 -43.27 35.26
N ASP A 154 29.70 -43.07 35.63
CA ASP A 154 29.13 -41.82 36.15
C ASP A 154 29.77 -41.41 37.50
N THR A 155 29.74 -40.13 37.83
CA THR A 155 29.17 -39.69 39.14
C THR A 155 28.74 -38.22 39.12
N PHE A 156 27.95 -37.86 40.14
CA PHE A 156 27.03 -36.72 40.22
C PHE A 156 27.55 -35.65 41.22
N TRP A 157 26.84 -34.52 41.34
CA TRP A 157 27.07 -33.40 42.29
C TRP A 157 28.27 -32.48 41.95
N GLY A 158 28.28 -31.21 42.36
CA GLY A 158 27.26 -30.41 43.07
C GLY A 158 27.90 -29.21 43.78
N ASP A 159 27.12 -28.15 44.04
CA ASP A 159 27.52 -26.84 44.59
C ASP A 159 28.70 -26.79 45.58
N GLU A 160 29.48 -25.71 45.52
CA GLU A 160 29.64 -24.87 46.73
C GLU A 160 30.04 -23.40 46.43
N THR A 161 29.67 -22.51 47.34
CA THR A 161 29.89 -21.06 47.28
C THR A 161 30.90 -20.60 48.34
N THR A 162 31.72 -19.58 48.08
CA THR A 162 31.82 -18.38 48.95
C THR A 162 32.70 -17.26 48.36
N SER A 163 32.73 -16.12 49.05
CA SER A 163 33.22 -14.80 48.62
C SER A 163 34.58 -14.39 49.25
N TRP A 164 34.82 -13.07 49.34
CA TRP A 164 35.99 -12.35 49.88
C TRP A 164 37.21 -12.27 48.94
N GLY A 165 37.84 -11.11 48.72
CA GLY A 165 37.48 -9.73 49.13
C GLY A 165 38.68 -8.78 49.06
N ASN A 166 38.44 -7.49 48.75
CA ASN A 166 39.42 -6.38 48.76
C ASN A 166 40.59 -6.51 47.73
N GLU A 167 41.29 -5.46 47.26
CA GLU A 167 41.12 -4.00 47.34
C GLU A 167 41.95 -3.29 46.24
N THR A 168 41.91 -1.94 46.22
CA THR A 168 42.88 -1.01 45.62
C THR A 168 42.61 -0.52 44.19
N VAL A 169 42.56 0.81 44.05
CA VAL A 169 42.50 1.58 42.80
C VAL A 169 43.89 2.10 42.45
N MET A 170 44.31 1.99 41.19
CA MET A 170 45.29 2.87 40.52
C MET A 170 45.11 2.76 38.99
N GLY A 171 45.48 3.80 38.24
CA GLY A 171 45.64 3.71 36.77
C GLY A 171 46.86 2.84 36.40
N TRP A 172 47.17 2.59 35.13
CA TRP A 172 47.38 3.57 34.05
C TRP A 172 47.29 2.89 32.66
N GLY A 173 47.27 3.69 31.59
CA GLY A 173 47.88 3.31 30.31
C GLY A 173 46.93 2.91 29.18
N LYS A 174 46.94 3.68 28.09
CA LYS A 174 46.46 3.20 26.78
C LYS A 174 47.52 2.28 26.18
N ALA A 175 47.12 1.11 25.69
CA ALA A 175 47.90 0.31 24.75
C ALA A 175 47.03 0.01 23.54
N ALA A 176 47.34 0.61 22.39
CA ALA A 176 46.68 0.30 21.13
C ALA A 176 47.42 -0.86 20.45
N LEU A 177 46.73 -1.98 20.23
CA LEU A 177 47.24 -3.09 19.44
C LEU A 177 46.96 -2.82 17.96
N SER A 178 48.00 -2.42 17.22
CA SER A 178 47.97 -2.35 15.77
C SER A 178 48.02 -3.76 15.17
N ILE A 179 46.96 -4.17 14.49
CA ILE A 179 46.98 -5.37 13.64
C ILE A 179 47.30 -4.93 12.21
N ASP A 180 48.46 -5.35 11.72
CA ASP A 180 48.84 -5.24 10.31
C ASP A 180 48.05 -6.28 9.49
N THR A 181 47.34 -5.80 8.47
CA THR A 181 46.61 -6.61 7.48
C THR A 181 47.01 -6.18 6.06
N SER A 182 48.31 -6.14 5.80
CA SER A 182 48.82 -6.01 4.45
C SER A 182 48.65 -7.31 3.64
N ARG A 183 47.94 -7.19 2.50
CA ARG A 183 47.59 -8.26 1.52
C ARG A 183 46.47 -9.23 1.94
N ASP A 184 45.27 -8.97 1.43
CA ASP A 184 44.76 -9.85 0.37
C ASP A 184 44.14 -8.99 -0.76
N GLY A 185 44.10 -9.50 -1.99
CA GLY A 185 43.69 -8.75 -3.18
C GLY A 185 42.22 -8.97 -3.54
N THR A 186 41.34 -8.04 -3.20
CA THR A 186 39.89 -8.15 -3.47
C THR A 186 39.32 -6.91 -4.18
N ASP A 187 39.13 -7.08 -5.49
CA ASP A 187 38.19 -6.41 -6.39
C ASP A 187 37.72 -4.95 -6.07
N ASP A 188 38.43 -3.97 -6.63
CA ASP A 188 38.04 -2.54 -6.59
C ASP A 188 36.73 -2.21 -7.35
N SER A 189 36.09 -3.17 -8.07
CA SER A 189 34.94 -2.86 -8.93
C SER A 189 33.63 -2.62 -8.17
N GLU A 190 33.36 -3.33 -7.07
CA GLU A 190 32.12 -3.14 -6.30
C GLU A 190 32.06 -1.78 -5.57
N HIS A 191 33.19 -1.33 -5.02
CA HIS A 191 33.28 -0.03 -4.35
C HIS A 191 33.06 1.15 -5.31
N SER A 192 33.44 1.01 -6.57
CA SER A 192 33.24 2.03 -7.61
C SER A 192 31.75 2.23 -7.95
N LEU A 193 30.97 1.15 -8.00
CA LEU A 193 29.54 1.18 -8.31
C LEU A 193 28.70 1.83 -7.19
N LEU A 194 29.06 1.60 -5.93
CA LEU A 194 28.43 2.27 -4.78
C LEU A 194 28.75 3.76 -4.72
N ALA A 195 30.00 4.16 -5.00
CA ALA A 195 30.41 5.57 -4.97
C ALA A 195 29.67 6.45 -6.00
N ALA A 196 29.26 5.87 -7.13
CA ALA A 196 28.45 6.57 -8.13
C ALA A 196 27.02 6.89 -7.66
N TYR A 197 26.47 6.11 -6.72
CA TYR A 197 25.11 6.30 -6.21
C TYR A 197 24.98 7.47 -5.22
N ASP A 198 25.95 7.62 -4.30
CA ASP A 198 25.99 8.75 -3.36
C ASP A 198 26.33 10.09 -4.03
N ALA A 199 26.85 10.07 -5.26
CA ALA A 199 27.26 11.27 -5.99
C ALA A 199 26.11 12.06 -6.64
N CYS A 200 24.90 11.49 -6.76
CA CYS A 200 23.78 12.20 -7.39
C CYS A 200 23.04 13.12 -6.40
N PRO A 201 22.80 14.41 -6.72
CA PRO A 201 22.17 15.35 -5.79
C PRO A 201 20.68 15.04 -5.48
N THR A 202 20.45 14.23 -4.45
CA THR A 202 19.15 14.04 -3.78
C THR A 202 18.61 15.34 -3.14
N ASP A 203 19.51 16.30 -2.94
CA ASP A 203 19.41 17.67 -2.37
C ASP A 203 18.32 18.62 -2.94
N THR A 204 17.37 18.09 -3.72
CA THR A 204 16.22 18.80 -4.30
C THR A 204 14.88 18.11 -4.04
N ALA A 205 14.87 16.84 -3.63
CA ALA A 205 13.72 16.22 -2.99
C ALA A 205 13.89 16.34 -1.46
N ASP A 206 13.06 17.16 -0.81
CA ASP A 206 12.97 17.13 0.65
C ASP A 206 12.70 15.67 1.10
N PRO A 207 13.54 15.07 1.97
CA PRO A 207 13.34 13.70 2.43
C PRO A 207 11.96 13.43 3.07
N SER A 208 11.25 14.47 3.52
CA SER A 208 9.86 14.37 3.99
C SER A 208 8.88 13.90 2.90
N THR A 209 9.20 14.09 1.61
CA THR A 209 8.33 13.75 0.48
C THR A 209 8.30 12.26 0.16
N ILE A 210 9.39 11.52 0.43
CA ILE A 210 9.48 10.07 0.18
C ILE A 210 8.99 9.30 1.41
N VAL A 211 7.71 9.42 1.75
CA VAL A 211 7.15 8.77 2.93
C VAL A 211 7.06 7.26 2.74
N LYS A 212 8.10 6.54 3.14
CA LYS A 212 8.12 5.08 3.21
C LYS A 212 6.96 4.58 4.07
N ARG A 213 6.20 3.60 3.56
CA ARG A 213 5.10 2.99 4.30
C ARG A 213 5.63 2.30 5.56
N LYS A 214 5.11 2.72 6.71
CA LYS A 214 5.37 2.16 8.04
C LYS A 214 4.62 0.84 8.19
N LEU A 215 5.32 -0.28 8.27
CA LEU A 215 4.67 -1.61 8.33
C LEU A 215 4.30 -1.99 9.76
N VAL A 216 5.13 -1.60 10.73
CA VAL A 216 4.87 -1.84 12.15
C VAL A 216 4.92 -0.52 12.91
N THR A 217 3.82 -0.17 13.55
CA THR A 217 3.65 1.09 14.30
C THR A 217 3.05 0.81 15.67
N VAL A 218 3.27 1.68 16.64
CA VAL A 218 2.40 1.71 17.83
C VAL A 218 1.17 2.53 17.47
N ARG A 219 -0.02 2.02 17.78
CA ARG A 219 -1.31 2.67 17.55
C ARG A 219 -2.18 2.60 18.79
N ARG A 220 -3.29 3.35 18.81
CA ARG A 220 -4.27 3.35 19.89
C ARG A 220 -5.56 2.66 19.45
N ILE A 221 -6.15 1.85 20.33
CA ILE A 221 -7.51 1.33 20.11
C ILE A 221 -8.52 2.48 20.20
N LYS A 222 -9.12 2.87 19.06
CA LYS A 222 -10.15 3.92 18.97
C LYS A 222 -11.52 3.44 19.51
N LYS A 223 -11.90 2.19 19.22
CA LYS A 223 -13.22 1.62 19.56
C LYS A 223 -13.14 0.09 19.61
N ILE A 224 -13.95 -0.53 20.48
CA ILE A 224 -14.18 -1.99 20.50
C ILE A 224 -15.68 -2.23 20.35
N VAL A 225 -16.06 -3.22 19.54
CA VAL A 225 -17.45 -3.63 19.30
C VAL A 225 -17.53 -5.15 19.38
N ASP A 226 -18.63 -5.70 19.89
CA ASP A 226 -18.81 -7.16 19.80
C ASP A 226 -19.01 -7.58 18.33
N ALA A 227 -18.36 -8.67 17.92
CA ALA A 227 -18.44 -9.13 16.54
C ALA A 227 -19.76 -9.87 16.25
N GLY A 228 -20.47 -10.36 17.28
CA GLY A 228 -21.67 -11.17 17.11
C GLY A 228 -21.40 -12.56 16.51
N ILE A 229 -20.16 -13.07 16.64
CA ILE A 229 -19.71 -14.36 16.08
C ILE A 229 -18.79 -15.10 17.05
N GLY A 230 -19.38 -15.91 17.93
CA GLY A 230 -18.65 -16.59 19.00
C GLY A 230 -18.04 -15.61 19.99
N ASN A 231 -16.88 -15.93 20.56
CA ASN A 231 -16.17 -15.09 21.54
C ASN A 231 -15.34 -13.96 20.90
N LYS A 232 -15.87 -13.22 19.92
CA LYS A 232 -15.05 -12.28 19.11
C LYS A 232 -15.45 -10.82 19.24
N VAL A 233 -14.46 -9.94 19.09
CA VAL A 233 -14.61 -8.48 19.07
C VAL A 233 -13.99 -7.89 17.81
N VAL A 234 -14.57 -6.79 17.33
CA VAL A 234 -13.99 -5.93 16.30
C VAL A 234 -13.31 -4.76 17.00
N ILE A 235 -12.01 -4.61 16.76
CA ILE A 235 -11.15 -3.57 17.34
C ILE A 235 -10.83 -2.59 16.22
N HIS A 236 -11.21 -1.33 16.40
CA HIS A 236 -10.91 -0.25 15.47
C HIS A 236 -9.61 0.46 15.87
N ILE A 237 -8.70 0.61 14.91
CA ILE A 237 -7.40 1.25 15.07
C ILE A 237 -7.21 2.17 13.87
N ASP A 238 -7.27 3.47 14.10
CA ASP A 238 -7.45 4.46 13.05
C ASP A 238 -8.61 4.03 12.12
N GLY A 239 -8.46 4.09 10.79
CA GLY A 239 -9.46 3.59 9.85
C GLY A 239 -9.46 2.08 9.61
N TRP A 240 -8.72 1.28 10.40
CA TRP A 240 -8.62 -0.17 10.26
C TRP A 240 -9.52 -0.94 11.24
N THR A 241 -9.94 -2.14 10.84
CA THR A 241 -10.63 -3.11 11.70
C THR A 241 -9.83 -4.40 11.85
N VAL A 242 -9.59 -4.83 13.08
CA VAL A 242 -8.95 -6.12 13.43
C VAL A 242 -9.94 -6.93 14.27
N VAL A 243 -10.20 -8.18 13.89
CA VAL A 243 -11.21 -9.02 14.55
C VAL A 243 -10.54 -10.06 15.43
N GLU A 244 -10.49 -9.81 16.73
CA GLU A 244 -9.81 -10.68 17.70
C GLU A 244 -10.76 -11.56 18.51
N SER A 245 -10.19 -12.57 19.18
CA SER A 245 -10.89 -13.35 20.20
C SER A 245 -10.80 -12.67 21.56
N ARG A 246 -11.90 -12.62 22.30
CA ARG A 246 -11.91 -12.41 23.75
C ARG A 246 -11.15 -13.55 24.43
N CYS A 247 -10.32 -13.24 25.42
CA CYS A 247 -9.70 -14.27 26.24
C CYS A 247 -10.68 -14.68 27.36
N PRO A 248 -11.01 -15.98 27.51
CA PRO A 248 -11.89 -16.44 28.59
C PRO A 248 -11.14 -16.62 29.93
N PHE A 249 -9.82 -16.42 29.96
CA PHE A 249 -8.98 -16.62 31.14
C PHE A 249 -8.72 -15.30 31.86
N LEU A 250 -9.12 -15.23 33.14
CA LEU A 250 -9.09 -14.01 33.98
C LEU A 250 -7.69 -13.38 34.14
N GLU A 251 -6.62 -14.17 33.93
CA GLU A 251 -5.23 -13.72 34.02
C GLU A 251 -4.77 -12.89 32.82
N VAL A 252 -5.51 -12.93 31.70
CA VAL A 252 -5.22 -12.16 30.49
C VAL A 252 -6.18 -10.98 30.41
N ARG A 253 -5.64 -9.76 30.62
CA ARG A 253 -6.38 -8.50 30.47
C ARG A 253 -7.07 -8.40 29.10
N GLU A 254 -8.39 -8.27 29.07
CA GLU A 254 -9.12 -7.91 27.84
C GLU A 254 -8.66 -6.55 27.31
N TRP A 255 -8.68 -6.40 25.99
CA TRP A 255 -8.41 -5.14 25.30
C TRP A 255 -9.35 -4.01 25.76
N GLN A 256 -8.81 -2.82 25.98
CA GLN A 256 -9.57 -1.64 26.40
C GLN A 256 -9.42 -0.49 25.39
N VAL A 257 -10.48 0.30 25.22
CA VAL A 257 -10.42 1.53 24.42
C VAL A 257 -9.39 2.47 25.06
N GLY A 258 -8.48 3.00 24.24
CA GLY A 258 -7.35 3.79 24.70
C GLY A 258 -6.04 3.02 24.87
N ASP A 259 -6.02 1.68 24.83
CA ASP A 259 -4.78 0.89 24.89
C ASP A 259 -3.81 1.23 23.75
N LEU A 260 -2.51 1.17 24.05
CA LEU A 260 -1.44 1.24 23.05
C LEU A 260 -1.01 -0.18 22.64
N VAL A 261 -1.07 -0.46 21.35
CA VAL A 261 -0.76 -1.77 20.76
C VAL A 261 0.28 -1.65 19.66
N ILE A 262 1.09 -2.69 19.47
CA ILE A 262 1.87 -2.86 18.24
C ILE A 262 0.91 -3.33 17.15
N PHE A 263 0.76 -2.54 16.10
CA PHE A 263 -0.05 -2.84 14.92
C PHE A 263 0.86 -3.12 13.74
N CYS A 264 0.70 -4.32 13.16
CA CYS A 264 1.35 -4.75 11.93
C CYS A 264 0.33 -4.66 10.78
N GLU A 265 0.58 -3.81 9.79
CA GLU A 265 -0.32 -3.66 8.63
C GLU A 265 -0.36 -4.92 7.74
N ILE A 266 -1.42 -5.06 6.93
CA ILE A 266 -1.41 -6.00 5.80
C ILE A 266 -0.24 -5.72 4.85
N ASP A 267 0.20 -6.75 4.12
CA ASP A 267 1.45 -6.78 3.36
C ASP A 267 2.73 -6.85 4.23
N SER A 268 2.64 -7.06 5.55
CA SER A 268 3.81 -7.32 6.41
C SER A 268 4.22 -8.80 6.40
N PHE A 269 5.50 -9.10 6.25
CA PHE A 269 6.09 -10.41 6.55
C PHE A 269 6.75 -10.37 7.94
N LEU A 270 6.15 -11.07 8.91
CA LEU A 270 6.63 -11.16 10.28
C LEU A 270 7.58 -12.37 10.41
N PRO A 271 8.89 -12.18 10.65
CA PRO A 271 9.84 -13.29 10.71
C PRO A 271 9.62 -14.12 11.97
N LYS A 272 9.94 -15.42 11.90
CA LYS A 272 9.84 -16.38 13.00
C LYS A 272 10.86 -16.08 14.10
N THR A 273 10.50 -15.16 14.99
CA THR A 273 11.33 -14.58 16.06
C THR A 273 10.57 -14.59 17.40
N VAL A 274 11.26 -14.31 18.50
CA VAL A 274 10.70 -14.29 19.87
C VAL A 274 9.44 -13.41 19.99
N TYR A 275 9.38 -12.28 19.28
CA TYR A 275 8.27 -11.33 19.32
C TYR A 275 6.95 -11.86 18.73
N PHE A 276 6.99 -12.93 17.93
CA PHE A 276 5.86 -13.40 17.14
C PHE A 276 5.57 -14.91 17.32
N LEU A 277 6.17 -15.56 18.35
CA LEU A 277 6.09 -17.01 18.56
C LEU A 277 4.65 -17.56 18.57
N ASP A 278 3.72 -16.82 19.17
CA ASP A 278 2.29 -17.20 19.27
C ASP A 278 1.64 -17.47 17.90
N LEU A 279 2.10 -16.80 16.83
CA LEU A 279 1.62 -17.05 15.47
C LEU A 279 2.00 -18.44 14.96
N PHE A 280 3.12 -18.98 15.44
CA PHE A 280 3.74 -20.22 14.94
C PHE A 280 3.38 -21.46 15.77
N THR A 281 2.56 -21.28 16.81
CA THR A 281 1.86 -22.37 17.52
C THR A 281 0.99 -23.23 16.59
N ASN A 282 0.53 -22.65 15.47
CA ASN A 282 -0.16 -23.35 14.39
C ASN A 282 0.76 -23.43 13.15
N PRO A 283 1.30 -24.62 12.81
CA PRO A 283 2.21 -24.78 11.66
C PRO A 283 1.63 -24.30 10.32
N ARG A 284 0.29 -24.31 10.14
CA ARG A 284 -0.37 -23.83 8.91
C ARG A 284 -0.25 -22.31 8.69
N ARG A 285 0.30 -21.57 9.66
CA ARG A 285 0.63 -20.14 9.54
C ARG A 285 2.07 -19.90 9.08
N ILE A 286 2.94 -20.90 9.07
CA ILE A 286 4.32 -20.74 8.61
C ILE A 286 4.32 -20.66 7.08
N THR A 287 4.96 -19.61 6.55
CA THR A 287 5.31 -19.46 5.14
C THR A 287 6.79 -19.05 5.02
N THR A 288 7.36 -19.18 3.83
CA THR A 288 8.76 -18.86 3.54
C THR A 288 8.83 -17.68 2.57
N PHE A 289 9.64 -16.68 2.89
CA PHE A 289 9.89 -15.50 2.05
C PHE A 289 11.37 -15.13 2.11
N ASN A 290 12.01 -14.95 0.95
CA ASN A 290 13.44 -14.63 0.83
C ASN A 290 14.34 -15.51 1.73
N GLY A 291 14.10 -16.83 1.69
CA GLY A 291 14.81 -17.84 2.47
C GLY A 291 14.45 -17.92 3.97
N LYS A 292 13.63 -17.01 4.50
CA LYS A 292 13.28 -16.93 5.93
C LYS A 292 11.89 -17.50 6.20
N GLN A 293 11.69 -18.19 7.32
CA GLN A 293 10.36 -18.58 7.82
C GLN A 293 9.69 -17.41 8.54
N GLY A 294 8.37 -17.28 8.36
CA GLY A 294 7.57 -16.23 9.01
C GLY A 294 6.08 -16.34 8.68
N TYR A 295 5.34 -15.24 8.89
CA TYR A 295 3.90 -15.11 8.66
C TYR A 295 3.61 -13.91 7.74
N ARG A 296 2.81 -14.09 6.68
CA ARG A 296 2.29 -12.98 5.87
C ARG A 296 0.99 -12.46 6.50
N VAL A 297 0.96 -11.18 6.84
CA VAL A 297 -0.24 -10.48 7.31
C VAL A 297 -1.14 -10.16 6.12
N LEU A 298 -2.32 -10.77 6.10
CA LEU A 298 -3.31 -10.74 5.02
C LEU A 298 -4.61 -10.08 5.46
N SER A 299 -5.40 -9.62 4.49
CA SER A 299 -6.82 -9.35 4.70
C SER A 299 -7.57 -10.67 4.96
N THR A 300 -8.37 -10.76 6.04
CA THR A 300 -9.16 -11.98 6.33
C THR A 300 -10.60 -11.64 6.71
N VAL A 301 -11.58 -12.38 6.17
CA VAL A 301 -12.99 -12.23 6.54
C VAL A 301 -13.32 -13.17 7.70
N LYS A 302 -13.97 -12.65 8.74
CA LYS A 302 -14.43 -13.39 9.93
C LYS A 302 -15.91 -13.07 10.13
N GLY A 303 -16.79 -14.00 9.73
CA GLY A 303 -18.23 -13.74 9.64
C GLY A 303 -18.52 -12.64 8.62
N LYS A 304 -19.24 -11.59 9.03
CA LYS A 304 -19.49 -10.39 8.20
C LYS A 304 -18.38 -9.33 8.26
N HIS A 305 -17.38 -9.51 9.12
CA HIS A 305 -16.38 -8.48 9.42
C HIS A 305 -15.06 -8.75 8.71
N LEU A 306 -14.40 -7.69 8.26
CA LEU A 306 -13.05 -7.76 7.72
C LEU A 306 -12.02 -7.49 8.83
N SER A 307 -10.97 -8.30 8.85
CA SER A 307 -9.82 -8.19 9.73
C SER A 307 -8.58 -7.91 8.90
N GLN A 308 -8.02 -6.70 9.02
CA GLN A 308 -6.84 -6.24 8.28
C GLN A 308 -5.74 -5.83 9.26
N GLY A 309 -4.61 -6.55 9.20
CA GLY A 309 -3.51 -6.37 10.13
C GLY A 309 -3.56 -7.34 11.32
N LEU A 310 -2.55 -7.25 12.17
CA LEU A 310 -2.47 -7.93 13.47
C LEU A 310 -2.14 -6.94 14.58
N ILE A 311 -2.60 -7.23 15.80
CA ILE A 311 -2.30 -6.44 17.01
C ILE A 311 -1.60 -7.29 18.05
N PHE A 312 -0.71 -6.66 18.81
CA PHE A 312 -0.03 -7.28 19.95
C PHE A 312 0.10 -6.29 21.12
N PRO A 313 0.13 -6.76 22.38
CA PRO A 313 0.34 -5.88 23.53
C PRO A 313 1.72 -5.22 23.44
N LEU A 314 1.80 -3.91 23.64
CA LEU A 314 3.06 -3.16 23.58
C LEU A 314 4.11 -3.71 24.57
N SER A 315 3.65 -4.23 25.73
CA SER A 315 4.47 -4.89 26.74
C SER A 315 5.29 -6.07 26.23
N ASN A 316 4.83 -6.78 25.20
CA ASN A 316 5.53 -7.96 24.65
C ASN A 316 6.80 -7.55 23.87
N PHE A 317 6.96 -6.25 23.58
CA PHE A 317 8.05 -5.68 22.81
C PHE A 317 8.90 -4.79 23.72
N TRP A 318 9.59 -5.39 24.70
CA TRP A 318 10.36 -4.65 25.71
C TRP A 318 11.40 -3.68 25.12
N THR A 319 11.98 -4.02 23.96
CA THR A 319 12.89 -3.17 23.17
C THR A 319 12.25 -1.88 22.65
N ILE A 320 10.90 -1.78 22.66
CA ILE A 320 10.12 -0.58 22.35
C ILE A 320 9.53 0.01 23.64
N TYR A 321 8.96 -0.84 24.50
CA TYR A 321 8.23 -0.43 25.70
C TYR A 321 9.13 0.13 26.81
N GLY A 322 10.30 -0.47 27.06
CA GLY A 322 11.27 0.03 28.03
C GLY A 322 11.75 1.45 27.72
N PRO A 323 12.27 1.72 26.51
CA PRO A 323 12.63 3.08 26.08
C PRO A 323 11.46 4.08 26.16
N TYR A 324 10.23 3.64 25.87
CA TYR A 324 9.03 4.47 26.06
C TYR A 324 8.80 4.83 27.54
N LEU A 325 8.92 3.87 28.47
CA LEU A 325 8.74 4.14 29.90
C LEU A 325 9.80 5.12 30.44
N GLU A 326 11.06 5.00 30.03
CA GLU A 326 12.08 6.00 30.39
C GLU A 326 11.75 7.38 29.78
N ARG A 327 11.24 7.42 28.55
CA ARG A 327 10.81 8.67 27.91
C ARG A 327 9.61 9.30 28.61
N VAL A 328 8.66 8.50 29.12
CA VAL A 328 7.54 8.98 29.96
C VAL A 328 8.05 9.65 31.24
N LYS A 329 9.06 9.09 31.91
CA LYS A 329 9.69 9.73 33.10
C LYS A 329 10.35 11.08 32.77
N GLN A 330 10.93 11.21 31.57
CA GLN A 330 11.67 12.40 31.14
C GLN A 330 10.79 13.52 30.57
N ALA A 331 9.69 13.18 29.89
CA ALA A 331 8.89 14.12 29.11
C ALA A 331 7.40 14.20 29.51
N GLY A 332 6.98 13.36 30.47
CA GLY A 332 5.57 13.12 30.75
C GLY A 332 4.90 12.25 29.68
N HIS A 333 3.72 11.72 30.01
CA HIS A 333 3.03 10.75 29.18
C HIS A 333 2.70 11.27 27.78
N ALA A 334 2.16 12.48 27.65
CA ALA A 334 1.66 13.00 26.38
C ALA A 334 2.75 13.14 25.31
N ALA A 335 3.89 13.76 25.65
CA ALA A 335 5.01 13.93 24.73
C ALA A 335 5.66 12.58 24.36
N ALA A 336 5.87 11.70 25.34
CA ALA A 336 6.40 10.37 25.10
C ALA A 336 5.49 9.51 24.21
N THR A 337 4.17 9.58 24.38
CA THR A 337 3.22 8.87 23.52
C THR A 337 3.19 9.47 22.11
N ALA A 338 3.20 10.79 21.95
CA ALA A 338 3.25 11.43 20.62
C ALA A 338 4.52 11.04 19.85
N GLU A 339 5.66 10.99 20.53
CA GLU A 339 6.94 10.52 19.97
C GLU A 339 6.96 9.02 19.66
N LEU A 340 6.20 8.20 20.40
CA LEU A 340 6.08 6.77 20.14
C LEU A 340 5.20 6.48 18.92
N LEU A 341 4.05 7.15 18.81
CA LEU A 341 3.09 6.99 17.71
C LEU A 341 3.65 7.47 16.35
N SER A 342 4.64 8.37 16.36
CA SER A 342 5.28 8.86 15.12
C SER A 342 6.33 7.90 14.54
N LYS A 343 6.80 6.91 15.31
CA LYS A 343 7.90 6.00 14.93
C LYS A 343 7.42 4.78 14.13
N SER A 344 8.39 4.15 13.45
CA SER A 344 8.22 2.88 12.74
C SER A 344 9.17 1.84 13.30
N PHE A 345 8.74 0.58 13.37
CA PHE A 345 9.45 -0.48 14.10
C PHE A 345 9.79 -1.69 13.25
N GLU A 346 9.45 -1.71 11.96
CA GLU A 346 9.70 -2.89 11.12
C GLU A 346 11.19 -3.26 11.03
N GLY A 347 12.10 -2.28 10.93
CA GLY A 347 13.54 -2.53 10.95
C GLY A 347 14.06 -3.13 12.26
N LEU A 348 13.54 -2.69 13.41
CA LEU A 348 13.89 -3.22 14.74
C LEU A 348 13.42 -4.67 14.93
N LEU A 349 12.31 -5.03 14.30
CA LEU A 349 11.64 -6.33 14.45
C LEU A 349 11.92 -7.29 13.28
N GLY A 350 12.79 -6.91 12.34
CA GLY A 350 13.14 -7.69 11.15
C GLY A 350 11.99 -7.88 10.16
N VAL A 351 10.92 -7.10 10.29
CA VAL A 351 9.73 -7.15 9.43
C VAL A 351 10.05 -6.48 8.10
N VAL A 352 9.66 -7.13 7.01
CA VAL A 352 9.79 -6.61 5.64
C VAL A 352 8.43 -6.59 4.96
N LYS A 353 8.29 -5.85 3.87
CA LYS A 353 7.07 -5.93 3.06
C LYS A 353 7.06 -7.26 2.32
N TRP A 354 5.91 -7.94 2.33
CA TRP A 354 5.64 -9.00 1.37
C TRP A 354 5.31 -8.34 0.03
N GLU A 355 6.16 -8.55 -0.95
CA GLU A 355 5.92 -8.24 -2.36
C GLU A 355 6.20 -9.52 -3.14
N LEU A 356 5.43 -9.76 -4.21
CA LEU A 356 5.77 -10.84 -5.14
C LEU A 356 7.04 -10.42 -5.91
N ALA A 357 7.78 -11.41 -6.41
CA ALA A 357 8.84 -11.12 -7.36
C ALA A 357 8.26 -10.42 -8.60
N ASP A 358 9.00 -9.46 -9.16
CA ASP A 358 8.63 -8.88 -10.44
C ASP A 358 9.09 -9.83 -11.55
N GLU A 359 8.16 -10.64 -12.05
CA GLU A 359 8.41 -11.61 -13.11
C GLU A 359 8.40 -10.95 -14.51
N ALA A 360 8.08 -9.65 -14.63
CA ALA A 360 7.84 -8.98 -15.91
C ALA A 360 9.10 -8.70 -16.75
N ALA A 361 10.29 -8.58 -16.14
CA ALA A 361 11.53 -8.44 -16.90
C ALA A 361 12.78 -8.90 -16.14
N THR A 362 13.39 -9.99 -16.61
CA THR A 362 14.76 -10.40 -16.24
C THR A 362 15.81 -9.98 -17.29
N ALA A 363 15.36 -9.57 -18.49
CA ALA A 363 16.23 -9.19 -19.60
C ALA A 363 16.72 -7.74 -19.48
N GLY A 364 18.03 -7.52 -19.63
CA GLY A 364 18.62 -6.19 -19.82
C GLY A 364 18.83 -5.34 -18.56
N ILE A 365 18.66 -5.89 -17.36
CA ILE A 365 18.96 -5.20 -16.09
C ILE A 365 20.40 -4.66 -16.09
N ILE A 366 20.56 -3.38 -15.78
CA ILE A 366 21.88 -2.69 -15.66
C ILE A 366 22.21 -2.21 -14.25
N GLY A 367 21.28 -2.33 -13.31
CA GLY A 367 21.47 -1.95 -11.92
C GLY A 367 20.13 -1.64 -11.26
N THR A 368 20.19 -0.97 -10.12
CA THR A 368 18.98 -0.43 -9.48
C THR A 368 18.43 0.78 -10.25
N THR A 369 17.15 1.11 -10.03
CA THR A 369 16.52 2.35 -10.51
C THR A 369 17.34 3.58 -10.10
N PRO A 370 17.63 4.55 -11.00
CA PRO A 370 18.50 5.68 -10.66
C PRO A 370 17.93 6.54 -9.54
N GLY A 371 18.77 6.99 -8.60
CA GLY A 371 18.33 7.64 -7.36
C GLY A 371 17.50 8.93 -7.52
N PHE A 372 17.56 9.59 -8.68
CA PHE A 372 16.73 10.76 -9.02
C PHE A 372 15.29 10.40 -9.48
N VAL A 373 15.02 9.13 -9.81
CA VAL A 373 13.69 8.63 -10.17
C VAL A 373 12.91 8.30 -8.88
N VAL A 374 12.21 9.30 -8.36
CA VAL A 374 11.44 9.16 -7.11
C VAL A 374 10.26 8.20 -7.30
N ASN A 375 10.28 7.10 -6.53
CA ASN A 375 9.20 6.13 -6.43
C ASN A 375 7.95 6.74 -5.75
N PRO A 376 6.73 6.61 -6.31
CA PRO A 376 5.52 7.04 -5.62
C PRO A 376 5.25 6.13 -4.41
N SER A 377 5.10 6.73 -3.23
CA SER A 377 4.67 6.06 -2.01
C SER A 377 3.46 6.79 -1.44
N TRP A 378 2.26 6.22 -1.65
CA TRP A 378 0.99 6.85 -1.31
C TRP A 378 0.30 6.12 -0.15
N PHE A 379 -0.13 6.88 0.86
CA PHE A 379 -0.81 6.37 2.05
C PHE A 379 -2.07 5.58 1.70
N ARG A 380 -2.32 4.46 2.39
CA ARG A 380 -3.67 3.88 2.49
C ARG A 380 -4.54 4.83 3.32
N ALA A 381 -5.76 5.11 2.88
CA ALA A 381 -6.65 6.09 3.51
C ALA A 381 -6.86 5.83 5.01
N GLN A 382 -6.93 4.56 5.43
CA GLN A 382 -7.06 4.13 6.82
C GLN A 382 -6.00 4.71 7.77
N ASN A 383 -4.79 5.02 7.27
CA ASN A 383 -3.68 5.54 8.08
C ASN A 383 -3.77 7.04 8.37
N ILE A 384 -4.63 7.77 7.65
CA ILE A 384 -4.73 9.24 7.64
C ILE A 384 -6.21 9.69 7.63
N GLU A 385 -7.11 8.87 8.18
CA GLU A 385 -8.55 9.13 8.25
C GLU A 385 -8.84 10.54 8.80
N ASP A 386 -8.20 10.86 9.92
CA ASP A 386 -8.43 12.12 10.64
C ASP A 386 -7.99 13.33 9.80
N ASP A 387 -6.93 13.21 8.98
CA ASP A 387 -6.49 14.23 8.02
C ASP A 387 -7.44 14.37 6.82
N ILE A 388 -7.90 13.24 6.26
CA ILE A 388 -8.77 13.20 5.07
C ILE A 388 -10.06 14.01 5.30
N PHE A 389 -10.66 13.89 6.48
CA PHE A 389 -11.92 14.58 6.80
C PHE A 389 -11.74 15.91 7.58
N ALA A 390 -10.49 16.27 7.91
CA ALA A 390 -10.13 17.50 8.62
C ALA A 390 -10.56 18.78 7.88
N ALA A 391 -10.69 19.87 8.64
CA ALA A 391 -11.04 21.19 8.11
C ALA A 391 -10.00 21.76 7.11
N ALA A 392 -8.75 21.28 7.15
CA ALA A 392 -7.70 21.65 6.21
C ALA A 392 -7.88 20.99 4.83
N TRP A 393 -8.42 19.76 4.77
CA TRP A 393 -8.56 18.99 3.53
C TRP A 393 -9.99 18.99 2.97
N ARG A 394 -11.02 19.30 3.80
CA ARG A 394 -12.44 19.35 3.39
C ARG A 394 -12.73 20.15 2.10
N ASN A 395 -11.93 21.19 1.85
CA ASN A 395 -12.07 22.11 0.73
C ASN A 395 -11.05 21.86 -0.40
N LYS A 396 -10.06 20.97 -0.22
CA LYS A 396 -9.16 20.58 -1.31
C LYS A 396 -9.97 19.86 -2.38
N VAL A 397 -9.73 20.21 -3.64
CA VAL A 397 -10.22 19.45 -4.79
C VAL A 397 -9.18 18.41 -5.17
N TRP A 398 -9.64 17.18 -5.39
CA TRP A 398 -8.84 16.01 -5.71
C TRP A 398 -9.21 15.51 -7.09
N GLN A 399 -8.22 15.22 -7.94
CA GLN A 399 -8.42 14.26 -9.02
C GLN A 399 -8.62 12.89 -8.37
N VAL A 400 -9.68 12.20 -8.77
CA VAL A 400 -9.91 10.80 -8.42
C VAL A 400 -9.74 9.97 -9.69
N THR A 401 -8.87 8.98 -9.62
CA THR A 401 -8.64 8.01 -10.70
C THR A 401 -8.86 6.61 -10.16
N GLU A 402 -9.15 5.65 -11.05
CA GLU A 402 -9.06 4.25 -10.68
C GLU A 402 -7.61 3.91 -10.26
N LYS A 403 -7.46 2.93 -9.37
CA LYS A 403 -6.19 2.24 -9.18
C LYS A 403 -6.20 0.95 -10.00
N LEU A 404 -5.18 0.78 -10.81
CA LEU A 404 -4.89 -0.43 -11.58
C LEU A 404 -3.98 -1.35 -10.76
N ASP A 405 -4.08 -2.66 -10.97
CA ASP A 405 -3.24 -3.67 -10.31
C ASP A 405 -2.21 -4.21 -11.30
N GLY A 406 -1.04 -3.59 -11.34
CA GLY A 406 0.05 -3.98 -12.22
C GLY A 406 1.40 -3.88 -11.50
N VAL A 407 2.45 -3.56 -12.25
CA VAL A 407 3.76 -3.19 -11.67
C VAL A 407 4.11 -1.74 -12.00
N SER A 408 4.59 -0.99 -11.02
CA SER A 408 4.89 0.44 -11.15
C SER A 408 6.10 0.66 -12.04
N MET A 409 5.87 1.35 -13.16
CA MET A 409 6.81 1.55 -14.26
C MET A 409 7.12 3.04 -14.48
N HIS A 410 8.35 3.31 -14.88
CA HIS A 410 8.89 4.64 -15.05
C HIS A 410 9.59 4.75 -16.41
N VAL A 411 9.13 5.65 -17.28
CA VAL A 411 9.85 6.06 -18.50
C VAL A 411 10.45 7.43 -18.21
N TYR A 412 11.77 7.55 -18.18
CA TYR A 412 12.46 8.79 -17.82
C TYR A 412 13.29 9.35 -18.95
N LYS A 413 13.48 10.67 -18.97
CA LYS A 413 14.48 11.34 -19.81
C LYS A 413 15.30 12.33 -19.00
N VAL A 414 16.56 12.48 -19.39
CA VAL A 414 17.48 13.50 -18.88
C VAL A 414 18.17 14.17 -20.05
N ALA A 415 18.17 15.51 -20.06
CA ALA A 415 18.74 16.28 -21.16
C ALA A 415 20.27 16.29 -21.09
N ALA A 416 20.93 16.28 -22.26
CA ALA A 416 22.38 16.28 -22.37
C ALA A 416 23.00 17.51 -21.68
N GLY A 417 24.12 17.31 -20.98
CA GLY A 417 24.82 18.37 -20.24
C GLY A 417 24.17 18.81 -18.92
N THR A 418 23.05 18.20 -18.50
CA THR A 418 22.45 18.44 -17.18
C THR A 418 23.13 17.61 -16.08
N LYS A 419 23.00 18.01 -14.82
CA LYS A 419 23.53 17.24 -13.67
C LYS A 419 22.97 15.80 -13.63
N TRP A 420 21.72 15.61 -14.05
CA TRP A 420 21.03 14.31 -14.06
C TRP A 420 21.59 13.36 -15.13
N PHE A 421 22.04 13.89 -16.26
CA PHE A 421 22.75 13.10 -17.28
C PHE A 421 24.09 12.56 -16.74
N GLY A 422 24.72 13.28 -15.82
CA GLY A 422 25.89 12.81 -15.08
C GLY A 422 25.58 11.75 -14.00
N CYS A 423 24.31 11.56 -13.63
CA CYS A 423 23.86 10.53 -12.69
C CYS A 423 23.40 9.23 -13.37
N LEU A 424 23.53 9.09 -14.69
CA LEU A 424 23.12 7.87 -15.40
C LEU A 424 23.96 6.66 -14.95
N PRO A 425 23.38 5.44 -14.89
CA PRO A 425 24.13 4.25 -14.49
C PRO A 425 25.39 4.05 -15.34
N VAL A 426 26.50 3.72 -14.68
CA VAL A 426 27.74 3.33 -15.35
C VAL A 426 27.58 1.89 -15.84
N LEU A 427 27.64 1.68 -17.15
CA LEU A 427 27.51 0.35 -17.73
C LEU A 427 28.79 -0.49 -17.51
N PRO A 428 28.68 -1.83 -17.43
CA PRO A 428 29.84 -2.71 -17.35
C PRO A 428 30.82 -2.50 -18.52
N PRO A 429 32.14 -2.67 -18.31
CA PRO A 429 33.14 -2.47 -19.35
C PRO A 429 32.82 -3.23 -20.65
N GLY A 430 32.85 -2.51 -21.78
CA GLY A 430 32.51 -3.06 -23.10
C GLY A 430 31.01 -3.07 -23.44
N GLN A 431 30.13 -2.58 -22.58
CA GLN A 431 28.72 -2.30 -22.91
C GLN A 431 28.50 -0.80 -23.16
N GLU A 432 27.68 -0.48 -24.16
CA GLU A 432 27.20 0.88 -24.44
C GLU A 432 25.67 0.93 -24.41
N TYR A 433 25.13 2.11 -24.12
CA TYR A 433 23.69 2.37 -24.21
C TYR A 433 23.22 2.25 -25.67
N PRO A 434 22.20 1.41 -25.96
CA PRO A 434 21.54 1.34 -27.26
C PRO A 434 21.19 2.71 -27.84
N ALA A 435 21.25 2.83 -29.17
CA ALA A 435 20.93 4.08 -29.85
C ALA A 435 19.48 4.54 -29.62
N THR A 436 18.56 3.61 -29.33
CA THR A 436 17.16 3.88 -28.94
C THR A 436 17.02 4.56 -27.57
N MET A 437 17.99 4.35 -26.66
CA MET A 437 18.07 5.04 -25.37
C MET A 437 18.65 6.47 -25.48
N ARG A 438 18.77 7.01 -26.69
CA ARG A 438 19.24 8.38 -26.97
C ARG A 438 18.26 9.09 -27.88
N ASP A 439 18.07 10.39 -27.66
CA ASP A 439 17.31 11.20 -28.60
C ASP A 439 18.06 11.32 -29.94
N PRO A 440 17.44 11.04 -31.11
CA PRO A 440 18.10 11.15 -32.41
C PRO A 440 18.56 12.57 -32.79
N ALA A 441 17.99 13.62 -32.16
CA ALA A 441 18.45 15.01 -32.32
C ALA A 441 19.48 15.43 -31.23
N GLY A 442 20.02 14.47 -30.47
CA GLY A 442 21.07 14.69 -29.48
C GLY A 442 20.60 15.35 -28.17
N ARG A 443 19.29 15.50 -27.94
CA ARG A 443 18.75 16.23 -26.77
C ARG A 443 19.04 15.56 -25.43
N GLY A 444 19.33 14.26 -25.38
CA GLY A 444 19.67 13.55 -24.15
C GLY A 444 19.46 12.04 -24.20
N HIS A 445 19.27 11.45 -23.03
CA HIS A 445 19.05 10.02 -22.80
C HIS A 445 17.60 9.74 -22.40
N VAL A 446 17.06 8.59 -22.81
CA VAL A 446 15.78 8.04 -22.36
C VAL A 446 16.00 6.63 -21.81
N GLY A 447 15.48 6.37 -20.61
CA GLY A 447 15.59 5.09 -19.91
C GLY A 447 14.22 4.61 -19.42
N VAL A 448 14.14 3.31 -19.11
CA VAL A 448 12.91 2.68 -18.60
C VAL A 448 13.28 1.77 -17.44
N CYS A 449 12.63 1.99 -16.30
CA CYS A 449 12.89 1.30 -15.04
C CYS A 449 11.61 0.87 -14.32
N SER A 450 11.75 -0.16 -13.49
CA SER A 450 10.75 -0.55 -12.50
C SER A 450 10.91 0.31 -11.23
N ARG A 451 10.25 -0.10 -10.14
CA ARG A 451 10.49 0.48 -8.80
C ARG A 451 11.92 0.27 -8.29
N THR A 452 12.61 -0.76 -8.75
CA THR A 452 13.86 -1.24 -8.15
C THR A 452 14.99 -1.50 -9.13
N GLN A 453 14.73 -1.66 -10.43
CA GLN A 453 15.72 -2.00 -11.46
C GLN A 453 15.63 -1.06 -12.67
N ASP A 454 16.77 -0.74 -13.28
CA ASP A 454 16.85 -0.03 -14.55
C ASP A 454 17.24 -0.99 -15.70
N PHE A 455 16.70 -0.76 -16.89
CA PHE A 455 16.77 -1.70 -18.01
C PHE A 455 17.34 -1.07 -19.28
N LEU A 456 18.21 -1.81 -19.98
CA LEU A 456 18.54 -1.54 -21.37
C LEU A 456 17.40 -1.98 -22.29
N ASP A 457 17.18 -1.21 -23.36
CA ASP A 457 16.31 -1.61 -24.46
C ASP A 457 16.86 -2.88 -25.14
N ARG A 458 16.15 -3.99 -24.95
CA ARG A 458 16.45 -5.33 -25.46
C ARG A 458 15.13 -6.07 -25.69
N ALA A 459 15.06 -6.86 -26.76
CA ALA A 459 13.88 -7.70 -27.05
C ALA A 459 13.58 -8.68 -25.90
N GLY A 460 12.30 -8.87 -25.59
CA GLY A 460 11.84 -9.68 -24.45
C GLY A 460 11.82 -8.94 -23.12
N ASN A 461 12.03 -7.62 -23.09
CA ASN A 461 11.82 -6.79 -21.92
C ASN A 461 10.45 -6.11 -21.98
N LEU A 462 9.48 -6.60 -21.20
CA LEU A 462 8.09 -6.10 -21.24
C LEU A 462 7.96 -4.61 -20.88
N TYR A 463 8.86 -4.06 -20.07
CA TYR A 463 8.86 -2.63 -19.74
C TYR A 463 9.21 -1.77 -20.98
N TRP A 464 10.24 -2.14 -21.74
CA TRP A 464 10.60 -1.46 -22.98
C TRP A 464 9.57 -1.71 -24.09
N GLU A 465 9.03 -2.91 -24.20
CA GLU A 465 7.96 -3.23 -25.16
C GLU A 465 6.67 -2.42 -24.86
N ALA A 466 6.30 -2.24 -23.59
CA ALA A 466 5.19 -1.37 -23.21
C ALA A 466 5.49 0.13 -23.38
N ALA A 467 6.75 0.57 -23.18
CA ALA A 467 7.17 1.95 -23.42
C ALA A 467 7.17 2.33 -24.91
N ASN A 468 7.49 1.37 -25.77
CA ASN A 468 7.52 1.49 -27.23
C ASN A 468 6.19 1.08 -27.92
N GLY A 469 5.25 0.48 -27.16
CA GLY A 469 3.97 -0.05 -27.66
C GLY A 469 2.94 1.02 -28.02
N GLY A 470 1.64 0.71 -27.88
CA GLY A 470 0.55 1.61 -28.31
C GLY A 470 0.59 3.03 -27.70
N GLY A 471 1.22 3.19 -26.53
CA GLY A 471 1.48 4.48 -25.90
C GLY A 471 2.64 5.28 -26.52
N ASP A 472 3.65 4.62 -27.12
CA ASP A 472 4.84 5.23 -27.76
C ASP A 472 5.52 6.30 -26.86
N VAL A 473 5.64 6.00 -25.57
CA VAL A 473 6.05 6.96 -24.54
C VAL A 473 7.56 7.24 -24.61
N ALA A 474 8.39 6.24 -24.89
CA ALA A 474 9.84 6.43 -24.99
C ALA A 474 10.24 7.45 -26.08
N ARG A 475 9.45 7.57 -27.15
CA ARG A 475 9.62 8.63 -28.17
C ARG A 475 8.88 9.91 -27.78
N LYS A 476 7.60 9.84 -27.39
CA LYS A 476 6.76 11.02 -27.09
C LYS A 476 7.21 11.81 -25.85
N ILE A 477 7.95 11.20 -24.93
CA ILE A 477 8.52 11.91 -23.76
C ILE A 477 9.35 13.13 -24.18
N TRP A 478 9.97 13.09 -25.37
CA TRP A 478 10.72 14.20 -25.96
C TRP A 478 9.86 15.36 -26.48
N GLU A 479 8.53 15.20 -26.55
CA GLU A 479 7.55 16.25 -26.89
C GLU A 479 7.00 16.96 -25.64
N ILE A 480 7.29 16.44 -24.44
CA ILE A 480 6.94 17.04 -23.14
C ILE A 480 7.90 18.20 -22.83
N PRO A 481 7.42 19.42 -22.50
CA PRO A 481 8.21 20.66 -22.46
C PRO A 481 9.17 20.82 -21.27
N TYR A 482 9.41 19.75 -20.51
CA TYR A 482 10.36 19.70 -19.40
C TYR A 482 11.58 18.86 -19.80
N PRO A 483 12.82 19.27 -19.50
CA PRO A 483 14.02 18.56 -19.96
C PRO A 483 14.29 17.27 -19.18
N ASN A 484 14.02 17.27 -17.86
CA ASN A 484 14.47 16.24 -16.92
C ASN A 484 13.27 15.72 -16.12
N ILE A 485 12.69 14.58 -16.56
CA ILE A 485 11.43 14.05 -16.01
C ILE A 485 11.39 12.52 -15.96
N SER A 486 10.57 12.00 -15.04
CA SER A 486 10.06 10.63 -15.04
C SER A 486 8.56 10.66 -15.30
N VAL A 487 8.12 10.07 -16.41
CA VAL A 487 6.72 9.72 -16.66
C VAL A 487 6.43 8.41 -15.94
N GLN A 488 5.43 8.40 -15.08
CA GLN A 488 5.17 7.32 -14.12
C GLN A 488 3.77 6.76 -14.32
N GLY A 489 3.67 5.43 -14.34
CA GLY A 489 2.45 4.72 -14.65
C GLY A 489 2.47 3.29 -14.11
N GLU A 490 1.36 2.59 -14.30
CA GLU A 490 1.29 1.15 -14.04
C GLU A 490 1.53 0.41 -15.38
N LEU A 491 2.42 -0.58 -15.38
CA LEU A 491 2.51 -1.60 -16.40
C LEU A 491 1.46 -2.67 -16.08
N CYS A 492 0.47 -2.79 -16.95
CA CYS A 492 -0.62 -3.76 -16.88
C CYS A 492 -0.49 -4.74 -18.05
N GLY A 493 -0.89 -6.00 -17.89
CA GLY A 493 -0.91 -6.95 -19.01
C GLY A 493 -1.28 -8.38 -18.61
N SER A 494 -1.45 -9.27 -19.59
CA SER A 494 -1.97 -10.63 -19.33
C SER A 494 -1.04 -11.52 -18.49
N SER A 495 0.27 -11.25 -18.51
CA SER A 495 1.24 -11.92 -17.62
C SER A 495 1.39 -11.27 -16.24
N ILE A 496 0.84 -10.06 -16.05
CA ILE A 496 1.16 -9.22 -14.89
C ILE A 496 0.18 -9.45 -13.74
N MET A 497 0.71 -9.69 -12.54
CA MET A 497 -0.02 -9.70 -11.25
C MET A 497 -1.25 -10.63 -11.16
N GLY A 498 -1.35 -11.63 -12.06
CA GLY A 498 -2.47 -12.56 -12.17
C GLY A 498 -3.61 -12.08 -13.08
N ASN A 499 -3.37 -11.07 -13.92
CA ASN A 499 -4.32 -10.49 -14.88
C ASN A 499 -5.70 -10.16 -14.26
N THR A 500 -5.70 -9.49 -13.10
CA THR A 500 -6.93 -9.13 -12.37
C THR A 500 -7.82 -8.12 -13.09
N MET A 501 -7.36 -7.57 -14.22
CA MET A 501 -8.06 -6.67 -15.14
C MET A 501 -8.56 -7.37 -16.42
N GLU A 502 -8.37 -8.69 -16.55
CA GLU A 502 -8.92 -9.51 -17.66
C GLU A 502 -8.45 -9.08 -19.06
N LEU A 503 -7.23 -8.54 -19.18
CA LEU A 503 -6.65 -8.09 -20.45
C LEU A 503 -6.41 -9.26 -21.42
N PRO A 504 -6.56 -9.07 -22.75
CA PRO A 504 -6.32 -10.09 -23.76
C PRO A 504 -4.92 -10.71 -23.70
N GLU A 505 -4.81 -11.99 -24.06
CA GLU A 505 -3.55 -12.73 -23.95
C GLU A 505 -2.44 -12.11 -24.83
N GLY A 506 -1.31 -11.80 -24.19
CA GLY A 506 -0.18 -11.08 -24.79
C GLY A 506 -0.27 -9.56 -24.74
N GLU A 507 -1.43 -8.96 -24.42
CA GLU A 507 -1.56 -7.49 -24.35
C GLU A 507 -0.85 -6.94 -23.09
N HIS A 508 0.01 -5.96 -23.30
CA HIS A 508 0.75 -5.24 -22.25
C HIS A 508 0.68 -3.72 -22.52
N ARG A 509 0.44 -2.94 -21.47
CA ARG A 509 -0.06 -1.55 -21.53
C ARG A 509 0.62 -0.72 -20.45
N PHE A 510 1.31 0.36 -20.81
CA PHE A 510 1.83 1.33 -19.84
C PHE A 510 0.85 2.50 -19.67
N VAL A 511 0.20 2.56 -18.52
CA VAL A 511 -0.89 3.51 -18.25
C VAL A 511 -0.42 4.58 -17.26
N VAL A 512 -0.19 5.80 -17.76
CA VAL A 512 0.41 6.89 -16.99
C VAL A 512 -0.53 7.39 -15.89
N PHE A 513 -0.02 7.52 -14.67
CA PHE A 513 -0.68 8.29 -13.63
C PHE A 513 -0.05 9.67 -13.45
N GLY A 514 1.26 9.84 -13.56
CA GLY A 514 1.95 11.05 -13.11
C GLY A 514 3.19 11.40 -13.92
N ILE A 515 3.68 12.62 -13.74
CA ILE A 515 4.98 13.05 -14.26
C ILE A 515 5.70 13.74 -13.11
N TRP A 516 6.87 13.23 -12.75
CA TRP A 516 7.79 13.81 -11.77
C TRP A 516 8.86 14.62 -12.49
N ASN A 517 9.09 15.85 -12.04
CA ASN A 517 10.09 16.77 -12.56
C ASN A 517 11.32 16.76 -11.64
N PHE A 518 12.46 16.36 -12.19
CA PHE A 518 13.70 16.26 -11.41
C PHE A 518 14.21 17.64 -10.99
N ASP A 519 14.15 18.64 -11.89
CA ASP A 519 14.68 19.99 -11.64
C ASP A 519 13.93 20.74 -10.52
N THR A 520 12.65 20.43 -10.31
CA THR A 520 11.81 21.05 -9.27
C THR A 520 11.55 20.16 -8.05
N GLY A 521 12.03 18.91 -8.05
CA GLY A 521 11.76 17.94 -6.98
C GLY A 521 10.27 17.72 -6.69
N ALA A 522 9.41 17.70 -7.73
CA ALA A 522 7.96 17.71 -7.56
C ALA A 522 7.20 17.03 -8.71
N TYR A 523 5.96 16.59 -8.46
CA TYR A 523 5.03 16.20 -9.51
C TYR A 523 4.47 17.42 -10.26
N LEU A 524 4.28 17.28 -11.58
CA LEU A 524 3.50 18.22 -12.38
C LEU A 524 2.03 18.25 -11.94
N ASN A 525 1.29 19.29 -12.35
CA ASN A 525 -0.12 19.40 -11.98
C ASN A 525 -0.96 18.25 -12.56
N VAL A 526 -1.87 17.67 -11.77
CA VAL A 526 -2.71 16.55 -12.23
C VAL A 526 -3.64 16.90 -13.42
N ARG A 527 -3.90 18.18 -13.68
CA ARG A 527 -4.55 18.63 -14.93
C ARG A 527 -3.57 18.68 -16.09
N GLU A 528 -2.40 19.28 -15.88
CA GLU A 528 -1.31 19.35 -16.86
C GLU A 528 -0.86 17.96 -17.33
N VAL A 529 -0.70 16.99 -16.41
CA VAL A 529 -0.41 15.59 -16.76
C VAL A 529 -1.49 15.01 -17.66
N HIS A 530 -2.78 15.22 -17.34
CA HIS A 530 -3.88 14.75 -18.16
C HIS A 530 -3.90 15.41 -19.55
N ASP A 531 -3.68 16.73 -19.62
CA ASP A 531 -3.64 17.49 -20.88
C ASP A 531 -2.42 17.10 -21.74
N ILE A 532 -1.25 16.82 -21.14
CA ILE A 532 -0.07 16.26 -21.83
C ILE A 532 -0.39 14.88 -22.40
N CYS A 533 -0.91 13.95 -21.59
CA CYS A 533 -1.29 12.61 -22.03
C CYS A 533 -2.31 12.67 -23.19
N LYS A 534 -3.36 13.49 -23.04
CA LYS A 534 -4.39 13.71 -24.05
C LYS A 534 -3.85 14.31 -25.35
N LYS A 535 -2.96 15.31 -25.26
CA LYS A 535 -2.33 15.96 -26.42
C LYS A 535 -1.43 14.98 -27.20
N LEU A 536 -0.60 14.22 -26.49
CA LEU A 536 0.37 13.29 -27.09
C LEU A 536 -0.23 11.92 -27.44
N ARG A 537 -1.49 11.67 -27.08
CA ARG A 537 -2.13 10.34 -27.15
C ARG A 537 -1.26 9.30 -26.43
N ILE A 538 -0.90 9.62 -25.19
CA ILE A 538 -0.34 8.69 -24.22
C ILE A 538 -1.49 8.29 -23.30
N GLU A 539 -1.60 7.01 -22.97
CA GLU A 539 -2.68 6.52 -22.13
C GLU A 539 -2.50 6.96 -20.67
N HIS A 540 -3.59 7.37 -20.04
CA HIS A 540 -3.63 7.86 -18.67
C HIS A 540 -4.63 7.04 -17.86
N VAL A 541 -4.37 6.83 -16.57
CA VAL A 541 -5.28 6.08 -15.67
C VAL A 541 -6.72 6.60 -15.74
N PRO A 542 -7.75 5.73 -15.71
CA PRO A 542 -9.13 6.16 -15.92
C PRO A 542 -9.56 7.19 -14.86
N ALA A 543 -10.01 8.36 -15.30
CA ALA A 543 -10.34 9.48 -14.44
C ALA A 543 -11.81 9.46 -14.04
N VAL A 544 -12.07 9.25 -12.75
CA VAL A 544 -13.42 9.24 -12.14
C VAL A 544 -13.97 10.67 -12.01
N GLY A 545 -13.09 11.67 -11.95
CA GLY A 545 -13.44 13.09 -11.98
C GLY A 545 -12.62 13.95 -11.03
N TYR A 546 -13.16 15.12 -10.70
CA TYR A 546 -12.57 16.06 -9.74
C TYR A 546 -13.60 16.41 -8.67
N TYR A 547 -13.29 16.13 -7.40
CA TYR A 547 -14.24 16.24 -6.27
C TYR A 547 -13.58 16.90 -5.06
N LYS A 548 -14.32 17.63 -4.24
CA LYS A 548 -13.92 17.83 -2.84
C LYS A 548 -14.17 16.54 -2.07
N ILE A 549 -13.39 16.25 -1.04
CA ILE A 549 -13.50 14.97 -0.32
C ILE A 549 -14.92 14.71 0.21
N ARG A 550 -15.60 15.72 0.77
CA ARG A 550 -16.98 15.63 1.28
C ARG A 550 -18.06 15.47 0.20
N GLU A 551 -17.74 15.79 -1.06
CA GLU A 551 -18.62 15.52 -2.21
C GLU A 551 -18.45 14.06 -2.68
N PHE A 552 -17.33 13.43 -2.33
CA PHE A 552 -17.07 12.02 -2.61
C PHE A 552 -17.53 11.10 -1.47
N ALA A 553 -17.21 11.39 -0.20
CA ALA A 553 -17.61 10.62 0.97
C ALA A 553 -17.60 11.48 2.25
N GLY A 554 -18.51 11.22 3.20
CA GLY A 554 -18.57 11.90 4.48
C GLY A 554 -17.63 11.33 5.55
N ASN A 555 -17.21 10.07 5.43
CA ASN A 555 -16.42 9.31 6.40
C ASN A 555 -15.69 8.12 5.73
N MET A 556 -14.87 7.38 6.49
CA MET A 556 -14.08 6.26 5.98
C MET A 556 -14.93 5.07 5.50
N ASP A 557 -16.04 4.77 6.20
CA ASP A 557 -16.93 3.66 5.82
C ASP A 557 -17.59 3.90 4.45
N GLU A 558 -18.08 5.12 4.19
CA GLU A 558 -18.59 5.53 2.88
C GLU A 558 -17.50 5.50 1.78
N LEU A 559 -16.28 5.94 2.12
CA LEU A 559 -15.15 5.99 1.21
C LEU A 559 -14.72 4.57 0.77
N LEU A 560 -14.65 3.64 1.71
CA LEU A 560 -14.41 2.21 1.46
C LEU A 560 -15.61 1.56 0.75
N ALA A 561 -16.84 1.91 1.10
CA ALA A 561 -18.04 1.41 0.43
C ALA A 561 -18.07 1.79 -1.06
N LYS A 562 -17.63 3.01 -1.43
CA LYS A 562 -17.48 3.40 -2.84
C LYS A 562 -16.42 2.57 -3.56
N ALA A 563 -15.25 2.33 -2.97
CA ALA A 563 -14.23 1.46 -3.58
C ALA A 563 -14.73 0.00 -3.75
N ASN A 564 -15.52 -0.51 -2.80
CA ASN A 564 -16.17 -1.83 -2.91
C ASN A 564 -17.26 -1.87 -4.01
N GLY A 565 -17.98 -0.75 -4.17
CA GLY A 565 -19.12 -0.60 -5.08
C GLY A 565 -18.76 -0.24 -6.52
N GLN A 566 -17.51 0.12 -6.80
CA GLN A 566 -17.00 0.50 -8.13
C GLN A 566 -17.28 -0.56 -9.21
N GLY A 567 -17.23 -1.84 -8.85
CA GLY A 567 -17.50 -2.94 -9.78
C GLY A 567 -16.35 -3.18 -10.74
N THR A 568 -16.66 -3.36 -12.03
CA THR A 568 -15.69 -3.65 -13.07
C THR A 568 -14.84 -2.41 -13.38
N GLY A 569 -13.50 -2.55 -13.42
CA GLY A 569 -12.60 -1.47 -13.79
C GLY A 569 -12.65 -1.16 -15.30
N ALA A 570 -12.14 -0.02 -15.72
CA ALA A 570 -12.27 0.44 -17.12
C ALA A 570 -11.56 -0.45 -18.16
N PHE A 571 -10.70 -1.38 -17.74
CA PHE A 571 -10.01 -2.34 -18.61
C PHE A 571 -10.56 -3.77 -18.54
N GLY A 572 -11.55 -4.03 -17.67
CA GLY A 572 -12.00 -5.36 -17.28
C GLY A 572 -11.69 -5.67 -15.82
N GLY A 573 -12.15 -6.83 -15.33
CA GLY A 573 -11.91 -7.33 -13.98
C GLY A 573 -12.47 -6.46 -12.84
N LEU A 574 -12.31 -6.91 -11.60
CA LEU A 574 -12.76 -6.16 -10.42
C LEU A 574 -11.72 -5.06 -10.10
N SER A 575 -12.16 -3.80 -9.93
CA SER A 575 -11.22 -2.71 -9.61
C SER A 575 -10.57 -2.85 -8.22
N GLU A 576 -9.27 -2.54 -8.12
CA GLU A 576 -8.57 -2.42 -6.84
C GLU A 576 -9.07 -1.22 -6.03
N GLY A 577 -9.67 -0.21 -6.66
CA GLY A 577 -10.26 0.96 -5.98
C GLY A 577 -9.79 2.28 -6.58
N TYR A 578 -9.42 3.24 -5.73
CA TYR A 578 -9.19 4.63 -6.10
C TYR A 578 -7.86 5.21 -5.63
N VAL A 579 -7.33 6.14 -6.44
CA VAL A 579 -6.23 7.05 -6.11
C VAL A 579 -6.76 8.48 -6.07
N PHE A 580 -6.45 9.19 -4.98
CA PHE A 580 -6.81 10.58 -4.75
C PHE A 580 -5.55 11.44 -4.79
N ARG A 581 -5.54 12.47 -5.64
CA ARG A 581 -4.42 13.42 -5.75
C ARG A 581 -4.93 14.85 -5.83
N SER A 582 -4.51 15.66 -4.87
CA SER A 582 -4.94 17.05 -4.73
C SER A 582 -4.45 17.92 -5.91
N LEU A 583 -5.26 18.92 -6.30
CA LEU A 583 -4.92 19.83 -7.41
C LEU A 583 -3.66 20.68 -7.17
N ASP A 584 -3.16 20.78 -5.94
CA ASP A 584 -1.91 21.46 -5.61
C ASP A 584 -0.66 20.57 -5.74
N GLY A 585 -0.84 19.26 -5.98
CA GLY A 585 0.24 18.26 -6.08
C GLY A 585 0.86 17.85 -4.74
N LYS A 586 0.42 18.43 -3.61
CA LYS A 586 1.08 18.31 -2.29
C LYS A 586 0.50 17.23 -1.38
N SER A 587 -0.58 16.56 -1.79
CA SER A 587 -1.25 15.55 -0.97
C SER A 587 -1.85 14.45 -1.84
N HIS A 588 -1.65 13.20 -1.44
CA HIS A 588 -2.08 12.02 -2.17
C HIS A 588 -2.43 10.88 -1.20
N PHE A 589 -3.38 10.03 -1.58
CA PHE A 589 -3.69 8.78 -0.87
C PHE A 589 -4.41 7.79 -1.79
N LYS A 590 -4.57 6.55 -1.35
CA LYS A 590 -5.31 5.51 -2.05
C LYS A 590 -6.32 4.80 -1.14
N VAL A 591 -7.47 4.48 -1.71
CA VAL A 591 -8.57 3.74 -1.07
C VAL A 591 -8.64 2.41 -1.78
N ILE A 592 -8.35 1.33 -1.07
CA ILE A 592 -8.33 -0.02 -1.65
C ILE A 592 -9.66 -0.71 -1.34
N SER A 593 -10.24 -1.31 -2.37
CA SER A 593 -11.46 -2.11 -2.31
C SER A 593 -11.22 -3.34 -1.44
N ASN A 594 -11.95 -3.39 -0.33
CA ASN A 594 -11.96 -4.52 0.59
C ASN A 594 -12.59 -5.77 -0.04
N LYS A 595 -13.57 -5.57 -0.93
CA LYS A 595 -14.12 -6.62 -1.81
C LYS A 595 -13.02 -7.21 -2.70
N TRP A 596 -12.17 -6.36 -3.28
CA TRP A 596 -11.08 -6.79 -4.14
C TRP A 596 -10.00 -7.57 -3.37
N LEU A 597 -9.53 -7.06 -2.24
CA LEU A 597 -8.55 -7.75 -1.39
C LEU A 597 -9.03 -9.14 -0.95
N ALA A 598 -10.34 -9.29 -0.67
CA ALA A 598 -10.95 -10.57 -0.32
C ALA A 598 -11.05 -11.56 -1.50
N VAL A 599 -11.09 -11.07 -2.76
CA VAL A 599 -11.14 -11.89 -3.98
C VAL A 599 -9.73 -12.26 -4.46
N THR A 600 -8.78 -11.32 -4.45
CA THR A 600 -7.41 -11.54 -4.95
C THR A 600 -6.47 -12.17 -3.92
N GLY A 601 -6.86 -12.22 -2.64
CA GLY A 601 -6.02 -12.75 -1.57
C GLY A 601 -4.75 -11.93 -1.32
N LYS A 602 -4.79 -10.62 -1.63
CA LYS A 602 -3.67 -9.69 -1.49
C LYS A 602 -3.58 -9.11 -0.07
#